data_AF-A0A7T4QRG4-F1
#
_entry.id   AF-A0A7T4QRG4-F1
#
_cell.length_a   1.000
_cell.length_b   1.000
_cell.length_c   1.000
_cell.angle_alpha   90.00
_cell.angle_beta   90.00
_cell.angle_gamma   90.00
#
_symmetry.space_group_name_H-M   'P 1'
#
loop_
_entity.id
_entity.type
_entity.pdbx_description
1 polymer ?
#
loop_
_entity_poly.entity_id
_entity_poly.type
_entity_poly.pdbx_seq_one_letter_code
_entity_poly.pdbx_strand_id
1 'polypeptide(L)'
;MTRFTQKMMLILLIFTSQLVINCSSDNDPINEEIENPTGWMDDLERSLGTGTKAKLNNWVEKGLDNTKLKEAFSKTSDKAGLMTKLETAISIYHQRVHIEDWNNIPGIAKSDYKSNGLLAGINHPDWNDPALDLPAIEAANFVDATATVLPSGTKIYRVTGGNPAGGYWTKEKPKSVGAVIGGTAVQPAWNDFSKCYEYEVPQKQTLKVWQGITAKQPITAGVINPHLPGGELQLFIPPAVRDDAFKKLVIQIPLSW
;
A
#
# COMPACT_ATOMS: atom_id res chain seq x y z
N MET A 1 37.81 -0.27 -60.37
CA MET A 1 36.38 -0.25 -60.77
C MET A 1 35.71 0.87 -59.99
N THR A 2 35.72 2.08 -60.56
CA THR A 2 34.53 2.78 -61.09
C THR A 2 33.51 3.10 -59.99
N ARG A 3 33.55 4.33 -59.42
CA ARG A 3 32.85 5.56 -59.89
C ARG A 3 31.34 5.47 -59.53
N PHE A 4 30.64 6.44 -58.91
CA PHE A 4 30.69 7.89 -59.10
C PHE A 4 29.75 8.64 -58.11
N THR A 5 30.23 9.81 -57.61
CA THR A 5 29.56 11.15 -57.46
C THR A 5 28.24 11.32 -56.68
N GLN A 6 27.93 12.41 -55.95
CA GLN A 6 28.34 13.83 -55.98
C GLN A 6 27.89 14.51 -54.64
N LYS A 7 28.77 15.10 -53.80
CA LYS A 7 29.00 16.56 -53.56
C LYS A 7 27.82 17.49 -53.94
N MET A 8 27.43 18.58 -53.25
CA MET A 8 27.95 19.44 -52.16
C MET A 8 26.77 20.41 -51.79
N MET A 9 26.55 20.78 -50.53
CA MET A 9 26.70 22.16 -49.93
C MET A 9 26.49 23.35 -50.90
N LEU A 10 25.88 24.49 -50.58
CA LEU A 10 25.45 25.19 -49.35
C LEU A 10 24.78 26.51 -49.84
N ILE A 11 23.98 27.17 -48.99
CA ILE A 11 23.95 28.64 -48.72
C ILE A 11 22.52 29.21 -48.60
N LEU A 12 22.32 29.79 -47.42
CA LEU A 12 21.20 30.57 -46.88
C LEU A 12 21.11 31.96 -47.53
N LEU A 13 19.90 32.52 -47.68
CA LEU A 13 19.62 33.95 -47.44
C LEU A 13 18.11 34.24 -47.43
N ILE A 14 17.70 34.94 -46.37
CA ILE A 14 16.38 35.48 -46.09
C ILE A 14 16.24 36.83 -46.82
N PHE A 15 15.08 37.16 -47.39
CA PHE A 15 14.47 38.50 -47.28
C PHE A 15 12.99 38.49 -47.66
N THR A 16 12.28 39.41 -47.02
CA THR A 16 10.85 39.60 -46.79
C THR A 16 10.01 40.01 -48.01
N SER A 17 8.72 39.62 -48.02
CA SER A 17 7.64 40.49 -48.53
C SER A 17 6.32 40.13 -47.85
N GLN A 18 5.72 41.11 -47.16
CA GLN A 18 4.30 41.05 -46.80
C GLN A 18 3.48 41.44 -48.03
N LEU A 19 2.46 40.63 -48.36
CA LEU A 19 1.25 41.13 -48.99
C LEU A 19 0.08 40.24 -48.55
N VAL A 20 -0.79 40.86 -47.77
CA VAL A 20 -2.07 40.33 -47.31
C VAL A 20 -3.06 40.44 -48.46
N ILE A 21 -3.63 39.33 -48.92
CA ILE A 21 -5.02 39.30 -49.43
C ILE A 21 -5.70 38.08 -48.82
N ASN A 22 -6.78 38.40 -48.11
CA ASN A 22 -7.67 37.56 -47.34
C ASN A 22 -8.79 36.98 -48.22
N CYS A 23 -9.50 35.99 -47.66
CA CYS A 23 -10.73 35.30 -48.12
C CYS A 23 -10.46 34.08 -49.04
N SER A 24 -10.67 32.84 -48.61
CA SER A 24 -11.91 32.31 -48.02
C SER A 24 -11.61 31.32 -46.89
N SER A 25 -12.31 31.52 -45.78
CA SER A 25 -12.20 30.76 -44.54
C SER A 25 -12.98 29.45 -44.61
N ASP A 26 -12.28 28.33 -44.72
CA ASP A 26 -12.74 27.07 -44.12
C ASP A 26 -11.89 26.85 -42.86
N ASN A 27 -12.17 27.67 -41.84
CA ASN A 27 -11.78 27.35 -40.48
C ASN A 27 -12.77 26.31 -39.99
N ASP A 28 -12.49 25.03 -40.20
CA ASP A 28 -12.98 24.02 -39.29
C ASP A 28 -12.34 24.32 -37.93
N PRO A 29 -13.11 24.74 -36.91
CA PRO A 29 -12.55 24.78 -35.59
C PRO A 29 -12.31 23.32 -35.22
N ILE A 30 -11.03 22.95 -35.07
CA ILE A 30 -10.68 21.81 -34.26
C ILE A 30 -11.22 22.15 -32.87
N ASN A 31 -12.45 21.72 -32.58
CA ASN A 31 -12.93 21.54 -31.22
C ASN A 31 -12.06 20.42 -30.65
N GLU A 32 -10.84 20.77 -30.23
CA GLU A 32 -10.29 20.14 -29.04
C GLU A 32 -11.29 20.50 -27.94
N GLU A 33 -12.29 19.65 -27.75
CA GLU A 33 -13.01 19.61 -26.48
C GLU A 33 -11.91 19.54 -25.42
N ILE A 34 -11.69 20.66 -24.74
CA ILE A 34 -10.92 20.69 -23.52
C ILE A 34 -11.73 19.79 -22.58
N GLU A 35 -11.40 18.50 -22.53
CA GLU A 35 -12.02 17.54 -21.63
C GLU A 35 -11.99 18.18 -20.25
N ASN A 36 -13.16 18.53 -19.71
CA ASN A 36 -13.24 18.99 -18.34
C ASN A 36 -12.73 17.83 -17.48
N PRO A 37 -11.56 17.93 -16.85
CA PRO A 37 -10.92 16.80 -16.17
C PRO A 37 -11.75 16.28 -14.98
N THR A 38 -12.75 17.06 -14.56
CA THR A 38 -13.69 16.75 -13.48
C THR A 38 -15.13 16.51 -13.94
N GLY A 39 -15.42 16.56 -15.24
CA GLY A 39 -16.79 16.41 -15.76
C GLY A 39 -17.45 15.09 -15.35
N TRP A 40 -16.66 14.00 -15.31
CA TRP A 40 -17.13 12.70 -14.81
C TRP A 40 -17.56 12.74 -13.33
N MET A 41 -16.99 13.64 -12.52
CA MET A 41 -17.40 13.82 -11.12
C MET A 41 -18.73 14.56 -11.01
N ASP A 42 -19.01 15.49 -11.92
CA ASP A 42 -20.33 16.15 -12.02
C ASP A 42 -21.41 15.13 -12.37
N ASP A 43 -21.12 14.20 -13.27
CA ASP A 43 -22.01 13.09 -13.62
C ASP A 43 -22.27 12.18 -12.42
N LEU A 44 -21.22 11.86 -11.67
CA LEU A 44 -21.35 11.09 -10.44
C LEU A 44 -22.17 11.82 -9.38
N GLU A 45 -21.98 13.12 -9.19
CA GLU A 45 -22.79 13.92 -8.26
C GLU A 45 -24.28 13.92 -8.63
N ARG A 46 -24.60 14.00 -9.93
CA ARG A 46 -25.99 13.86 -10.39
C ARG A 46 -26.58 12.47 -10.09
N SER A 47 -25.76 11.41 -10.13
CA SER A 47 -26.22 10.03 -9.94
C SER A 47 -26.19 9.53 -8.48
N LEU A 48 -25.24 10.00 -7.68
CA LEU A 48 -24.98 9.55 -6.30
C LEU A 48 -25.40 10.58 -5.26
N GLY A 49 -25.71 11.81 -5.68
CA GLY A 49 -26.21 12.88 -4.82
C GLY A 49 -25.16 13.95 -4.49
N THR A 50 -25.67 15.07 -3.98
CA THR A 50 -24.89 16.27 -3.62
C THR A 50 -23.75 15.95 -2.66
N GLY A 51 -22.58 16.54 -2.92
CA GLY A 51 -21.36 16.37 -2.12
C GLY A 51 -20.46 15.24 -2.60
N THR A 52 -20.89 14.42 -3.57
CA THR A 52 -20.06 13.38 -4.17
C THR A 52 -18.80 13.97 -4.80
N LYS A 53 -18.94 15.01 -5.64
CA LYS A 53 -17.79 15.68 -6.28
C LYS A 53 -16.79 16.23 -5.26
N ALA A 54 -17.29 16.85 -4.20
CA ALA A 54 -16.45 17.38 -3.12
C ALA A 54 -15.64 16.28 -2.43
N LYS A 55 -16.24 15.12 -2.17
CA LYS A 55 -15.54 13.95 -1.59
C LYS A 55 -14.46 13.41 -2.52
N LEU A 56 -14.77 13.25 -3.81
CA LEU A 56 -13.81 12.77 -4.82
C LEU A 56 -12.61 13.71 -4.92
N ASN A 57 -12.85 15.02 -5.02
CA ASN A 57 -11.80 16.03 -5.02
C ASN A 57 -10.95 15.97 -3.74
N ASN A 58 -11.57 15.81 -2.57
CA ASN A 58 -10.81 15.72 -1.32
C ASN A 58 -9.90 14.48 -1.26
N TRP A 59 -10.31 13.35 -1.83
CA TRP A 59 -9.44 12.17 -1.92
C TRP A 59 -8.30 12.37 -2.90
N VAL A 60 -8.54 13.03 -4.04
CA VAL A 60 -7.49 13.39 -5.00
C VAL A 60 -6.48 14.35 -4.37
N GLU A 61 -6.94 15.38 -3.64
CA GLU A 61 -6.08 16.31 -2.88
C GLU A 61 -5.23 15.59 -1.83
N LYS A 62 -5.76 14.53 -1.22
CA LYS A 62 -5.04 13.67 -0.26
C LYS A 62 -4.07 12.70 -0.93
N GLY A 63 -4.00 12.68 -2.27
CA GLY A 63 -3.03 11.91 -3.05
C GLY A 63 -3.58 10.61 -3.64
N LEU A 64 -4.90 10.49 -3.80
CA LEU A 64 -5.49 9.40 -4.58
C LEU A 64 -5.36 9.74 -6.09
N ASP A 65 -4.95 8.79 -6.91
CA ASP A 65 -4.75 9.03 -8.34
C ASP A 65 -6.09 9.28 -9.06
N ASN A 66 -6.25 10.48 -9.64
CA ASN A 66 -7.49 10.89 -10.30
C ASN A 66 -7.86 10.01 -11.51
N THR A 67 -6.85 9.58 -12.27
CA THR A 67 -7.06 8.73 -13.44
C THR A 67 -7.54 7.35 -13.01
N LYS A 68 -6.91 6.75 -11.99
CA LYS A 68 -7.34 5.46 -11.41
C LYS A 68 -8.72 5.55 -10.79
N LEU A 69 -9.03 6.65 -10.12
CA LEU A 69 -10.35 6.89 -9.55
C LEU A 69 -11.42 6.96 -10.66
N LYS A 70 -11.19 7.73 -11.73
CA LYS A 70 -12.08 7.80 -12.92
C LYS A 70 -12.24 6.42 -13.55
N GLU A 71 -11.15 5.68 -13.75
CA GLU A 71 -11.16 4.32 -14.31
C GLU A 71 -12.02 3.37 -13.46
N ALA A 72 -11.86 3.39 -12.14
CA ALA A 72 -12.61 2.52 -11.23
C ALA A 72 -14.12 2.79 -11.30
N PHE A 73 -14.54 4.06 -11.29
CA PHE A 73 -15.96 4.44 -11.44
C PHE A 73 -16.54 4.16 -12.84
N SER A 74 -15.70 4.18 -13.86
CA SER A 74 -16.10 3.85 -15.23
C SER A 74 -16.29 2.34 -15.43
N LYS A 75 -15.47 1.51 -14.78
CA LYS A 75 -15.53 0.05 -14.87
C LYS A 75 -16.63 -0.58 -14.01
N THR A 76 -16.96 0.03 -12.87
CA THR A 76 -17.97 -0.53 -11.95
C THR A 76 -19.39 -0.29 -12.47
N SER A 77 -20.21 -1.34 -12.42
CA SER A 77 -21.67 -1.22 -12.57
C SER A 77 -22.33 -0.70 -11.29
N ASP A 78 -21.72 -0.94 -10.13
CA ASP A 78 -22.19 -0.48 -8.82
C ASP A 78 -21.34 0.70 -8.32
N LYS A 79 -21.73 1.90 -8.75
CA LYS A 79 -21.05 3.16 -8.38
C LYS A 79 -21.28 3.50 -6.91
N ALA A 80 -22.47 3.24 -6.38
CA ALA A 80 -22.79 3.50 -4.98
C ALA A 80 -21.97 2.59 -4.06
N GLY A 81 -21.85 1.29 -4.38
CA GLY A 81 -21.02 0.37 -3.62
C GLY A 81 -19.53 0.72 -3.68
N LEU A 82 -18.99 1.17 -4.82
CA LEU A 82 -17.62 1.69 -4.88
C LEU A 82 -17.45 2.94 -4.01
N MET A 83 -18.41 3.87 -4.03
CA MET A 83 -18.39 5.05 -3.17
C MET A 83 -18.35 4.66 -1.70
N THR A 84 -19.22 3.75 -1.26
CA THR A 84 -19.23 3.25 0.12
C THR A 84 -17.90 2.60 0.52
N LYS A 85 -17.28 1.80 -0.37
CA LYS A 85 -15.97 1.20 -0.11
C LYS A 85 -14.89 2.28 0.09
N LEU A 86 -14.88 3.32 -0.75
CA LEU A 86 -13.94 4.43 -0.63
C LEU A 86 -14.15 5.26 0.64
N GLU A 87 -15.40 5.47 1.06
CA GLU A 87 -15.74 6.19 2.29
C GLU A 87 -15.41 5.41 3.55
N THR A 88 -15.59 4.09 3.53
CA THR A 88 -15.34 3.20 4.68
C THR A 88 -13.91 2.68 4.73
N ALA A 89 -13.08 3.02 3.74
CA ALA A 89 -11.69 2.67 3.70
C ALA A 89 -10.92 3.31 4.87
N ILE A 90 -10.27 2.47 5.66
CA ILE A 90 -9.52 2.88 6.87
C ILE A 90 -8.29 3.77 6.58
N SER A 91 -7.78 3.80 5.35
CA SER A 91 -6.69 4.69 4.93
C SER A 91 -6.67 4.93 3.43
N ILE A 92 -5.86 5.89 2.99
CA ILE A 92 -5.61 6.11 1.57
C ILE A 92 -5.03 4.88 0.86
N TYR A 93 -4.23 4.05 1.54
CA TYR A 93 -3.71 2.83 0.95
C TYR A 93 -4.83 1.81 0.72
N HIS A 94 -5.83 1.75 1.62
CA HIS A 94 -7.01 0.93 1.40
C HIS A 94 -7.87 1.46 0.24
N GLN A 95 -8.02 2.78 0.12
CA GLN A 95 -8.68 3.40 -1.04
C GLN A 95 -7.96 3.03 -2.34
N ARG A 96 -6.62 3.10 -2.37
CA ARG A 96 -5.80 2.70 -3.54
C ARG A 96 -6.04 1.25 -3.93
N VAL A 97 -6.29 0.34 -2.98
CA VAL A 97 -6.65 -1.05 -3.29
C VAL A 97 -8.01 -1.13 -4.00
N HIS A 98 -9.01 -0.36 -3.56
CA HIS A 98 -10.33 -0.38 -4.20
C HIS A 98 -10.35 0.16 -5.63
N ILE A 99 -9.43 1.06 -5.98
CA ILE A 99 -9.34 1.66 -7.32
C ILE A 99 -8.19 1.09 -8.16
N GLU A 100 -7.54 0.03 -7.67
CA GLU A 100 -6.43 -0.63 -8.34
C GLU A 100 -5.24 0.31 -8.65
N ASP A 101 -5.01 1.30 -7.78
CA ASP A 101 -3.89 2.24 -7.85
C ASP A 101 -2.59 1.61 -7.29
N TRP A 102 -2.19 0.51 -7.93
CA TRP A 102 -1.06 -0.31 -7.51
C TRP A 102 0.26 0.44 -7.50
N ASN A 103 0.43 1.40 -8.42
CA ASN A 103 1.68 2.17 -8.53
C ASN A 103 1.93 3.05 -7.31
N ASN A 104 0.88 3.46 -6.61
CA ASN A 104 0.98 4.30 -5.43
C ASN A 104 0.84 3.52 -4.11
N ILE A 105 0.83 2.19 -4.12
CA ILE A 105 0.94 1.40 -2.89
C ILE A 105 2.39 0.95 -2.71
N PRO A 106 3.12 1.50 -1.74
CA PRO A 106 4.54 1.23 -1.59
C PRO A 106 4.80 -0.18 -1.05
N GLY A 107 5.91 -0.78 -1.47
CA GLY A 107 6.38 -2.07 -0.96
C GLY A 107 5.73 -3.30 -1.59
N ILE A 108 4.78 -3.15 -2.52
CA ILE A 108 4.15 -4.29 -3.20
C ILE A 108 5.05 -4.86 -4.30
N ALA A 109 4.92 -6.16 -4.58
CA ALA A 109 5.56 -6.84 -5.69
C ALA A 109 4.59 -6.99 -6.87
N LYS A 110 5.05 -6.58 -8.06
CA LYS A 110 4.29 -6.67 -9.32
C LYS A 110 4.50 -8.00 -10.03
N SER A 111 4.17 -9.07 -9.31
CA SER A 111 4.21 -10.44 -9.81
C SER A 111 3.12 -11.26 -9.13
N ASP A 112 2.87 -12.45 -9.66
CA ASP A 112 1.81 -13.32 -9.17
C ASP A 112 2.11 -13.83 -7.75
N TYR A 113 1.13 -13.67 -6.88
CA TYR A 113 1.12 -14.24 -5.55
C TYR A 113 1.21 -15.76 -5.61
N LYS A 114 2.10 -16.31 -4.80
CA LYS A 114 2.16 -17.73 -4.46
C LYS A 114 2.38 -17.85 -2.97
N SER A 115 1.49 -18.56 -2.29
CA SER A 115 1.64 -18.82 -0.87
C SER A 115 2.94 -19.58 -0.60
N ASN A 116 3.65 -19.13 0.43
CA ASN A 116 4.88 -19.74 0.93
C ASN A 116 4.90 -19.80 2.46
N GLY A 117 3.73 -19.64 3.09
CA GLY A 117 3.58 -19.74 4.54
C GLY A 117 3.63 -21.19 5.03
N LEU A 118 3.96 -21.37 6.30
CA LEU A 118 3.89 -22.68 6.95
C LEU A 118 2.46 -23.25 6.91
N LEU A 119 2.36 -24.56 6.69
CA LEU A 119 1.08 -25.26 6.51
C LEU A 119 0.50 -25.84 7.81
N ALA A 120 1.29 -25.85 8.89
CA ALA A 120 0.92 -26.42 10.17
C ALA A 120 1.40 -25.53 11.32
N GLY A 121 0.73 -25.63 12.46
CA GLY A 121 1.20 -25.01 13.69
C GLY A 121 2.50 -25.65 14.19
N ILE A 122 3.22 -24.92 15.03
CA ILE A 122 4.49 -25.36 15.61
C ILE A 122 4.35 -25.30 17.13
N ASN A 123 4.75 -26.37 17.81
CA ASN A 123 4.88 -26.39 19.26
C ASN A 123 6.34 -26.18 19.68
N HIS A 124 6.56 -25.77 20.92
CA HIS A 124 7.89 -25.70 21.49
C HIS A 124 7.96 -26.48 22.82
N PRO A 125 8.42 -27.74 22.78
CA PRO A 125 8.38 -28.63 23.94
C PRO A 125 9.03 -28.07 25.21
N ASP A 126 10.13 -27.31 25.07
CA ASP A 126 10.87 -26.78 26.21
C ASP A 126 10.12 -25.67 26.97
N TRP A 127 9.14 -25.01 26.34
CA TRP A 127 8.28 -24.07 27.06
C TRP A 127 7.20 -24.78 27.87
N ASN A 128 6.87 -26.03 27.53
CA ASN A 128 5.89 -26.89 28.19
C ASN A 128 4.55 -26.18 28.50
N ASP A 129 4.07 -25.36 27.58
CA ASP A 129 2.82 -24.61 27.70
C ASP A 129 2.16 -24.45 26.32
N PRO A 130 1.07 -25.18 26.03
CA PRO A 130 0.36 -25.08 24.76
C PRO A 130 -0.21 -23.69 24.46
N ALA A 131 -0.40 -22.83 25.47
CA ALA A 131 -0.85 -21.46 25.25
C ALA A 131 0.22 -20.58 24.58
N LEU A 132 1.45 -21.08 24.48
CA LEU A 132 2.58 -20.44 23.83
C LEU A 132 2.90 -21.03 22.45
N ASP A 133 2.20 -22.07 22.03
CA ASP A 133 2.38 -22.66 20.70
C ASP A 133 2.00 -21.67 19.59
N LEU A 134 2.58 -21.85 18.39
CA LEU A 134 2.23 -21.09 17.21
C LEU A 134 1.11 -21.84 16.46
N PRO A 135 -0.16 -21.42 16.55
CA PRO A 135 -1.25 -22.11 15.86
C PRO A 135 -1.10 -21.96 14.34
N ALA A 136 -1.66 -22.91 13.59
CA ALA A 136 -1.49 -22.98 12.13
C ALA A 136 -1.87 -21.69 11.39
N ILE A 137 -2.93 -20.98 11.85
CA ILE A 137 -3.36 -19.72 11.26
C ILE A 137 -2.32 -18.60 11.39
N GLU A 138 -1.57 -18.60 12.50
CA GLU A 138 -0.50 -17.62 12.73
C GLU A 138 0.80 -18.08 12.07
N ALA A 139 1.08 -19.38 12.08
CA ALA A 139 2.22 -19.99 11.38
C ALA A 139 2.20 -19.69 9.87
N ALA A 140 1.02 -19.64 9.25
CA ALA A 140 0.88 -19.30 7.83
C ALA A 140 1.40 -17.89 7.46
N ASN A 141 1.61 -17.00 8.44
CA ASN A 141 2.21 -15.69 8.22
C ASN A 141 3.74 -15.73 8.16
N PHE A 142 4.34 -16.91 8.30
CA PHE A 142 5.78 -17.13 8.35
C PHE A 142 6.23 -18.12 7.28
N VAL A 143 7.38 -17.87 6.66
CA VAL A 143 8.09 -18.85 5.83
C VAL A 143 8.79 -19.88 6.73
N ASP A 144 9.38 -19.38 7.81
CA ASP A 144 9.99 -20.14 8.89
C ASP A 144 9.60 -19.50 10.23
N ALA A 145 9.59 -20.28 11.31
CA ALA A 145 9.37 -19.72 12.64
C ALA A 145 10.17 -20.50 13.67
N THR A 146 10.79 -19.76 14.60
CA THR A 146 11.59 -20.29 15.69
C THR A 146 11.15 -19.65 17.00
N ALA A 147 10.90 -20.48 18.01
CA ALA A 147 10.65 -20.04 19.37
C ALA A 147 11.90 -19.34 19.92
N THR A 148 11.73 -18.10 20.39
CA THR A 148 12.83 -17.23 20.84
C THR A 148 12.44 -16.56 22.16
N VAL A 149 13.44 -16.25 22.99
CA VAL A 149 13.27 -15.50 24.23
C VAL A 149 14.01 -14.18 24.09
N LEU A 150 13.29 -13.06 24.09
CA LEU A 150 13.89 -11.73 24.06
C LEU A 150 14.40 -11.36 25.45
N PRO A 151 15.68 -10.95 25.59
CA PRO A 151 16.23 -10.55 26.88
C PRO A 151 15.72 -9.17 27.32
N SER A 152 15.90 -8.86 28.60
CA SER A 152 15.63 -7.54 29.19
C SER A 152 16.26 -6.40 28.37
N GLY A 153 15.56 -5.28 28.26
CA GLY A 153 15.99 -4.09 27.51
C GLY A 153 15.83 -4.21 25.99
N THR A 154 15.40 -5.36 25.46
CA THR A 154 15.09 -5.48 24.03
C THR A 154 13.87 -4.62 23.69
N LYS A 155 13.98 -3.81 22.64
CA LYS A 155 12.88 -3.02 22.08
C LYS A 155 12.27 -3.71 20.88
N ILE A 156 10.96 -3.61 20.75
CA ILE A 156 10.19 -4.08 19.60
C ILE A 156 9.14 -3.04 19.21
N TYR A 157 8.73 -3.08 17.94
CA TYR A 157 7.93 -2.04 17.32
C TYR A 157 6.68 -2.59 16.62
N ARG A 158 5.60 -1.82 16.64
CA ARG A 158 4.36 -2.13 15.92
C ARG A 158 3.79 -0.88 15.29
N VAL A 159 3.41 -0.96 14.03
CA VAL A 159 2.71 0.13 13.33
C VAL A 159 1.26 -0.26 13.18
N THR A 160 0.35 0.51 13.79
CA THR A 160 -1.10 0.30 13.70
C THR A 160 -1.88 1.51 14.18
N GLY A 161 -3.05 1.81 13.63
CA GLY A 161 -4.03 2.70 14.27
C GLY A 161 -5.08 1.97 15.11
N GLY A 162 -5.07 0.63 15.08
CA GLY A 162 -5.95 -0.23 15.86
C GLY A 162 -5.37 -0.59 17.23
N ASN A 163 -5.52 -1.87 17.64
CA ASN A 163 -5.04 -2.35 18.94
C ASN A 163 -3.49 -2.26 19.05
N PRO A 164 -2.96 -1.45 19.98
CA PRO A 164 -1.51 -1.27 20.16
C PRO A 164 -0.81 -2.53 20.66
N ALA A 165 -1.52 -3.41 21.38
CA ALA A 165 -0.97 -4.64 21.97
C ALA A 165 -1.34 -5.90 21.15
N GLY A 166 -1.30 -5.78 19.81
CA GLY A 166 -1.53 -6.92 18.91
C GLY A 166 -0.40 -7.95 18.94
N GLY A 167 -0.56 -9.05 18.20
CA GLY A 167 0.41 -10.16 18.20
C GLY A 167 1.69 -9.92 17.39
N TYR A 168 1.62 -9.09 16.34
CA TYR A 168 2.71 -8.93 15.37
C TYR A 168 3.57 -7.68 15.62
N TRP A 169 4.89 -7.89 15.68
CA TRP A 169 5.90 -6.85 16.01
C TRP A 169 7.16 -7.03 15.17
N THR A 170 7.98 -5.99 15.08
CA THR A 170 9.31 -6.01 14.46
C THR A 170 10.40 -5.70 15.50
N LYS A 171 11.62 -6.18 15.28
CA LYS A 171 12.78 -5.81 16.11
C LYS A 171 13.31 -4.42 15.78
N GLU A 172 13.29 -4.07 14.50
CA GLU A 172 13.71 -2.76 14.03
C GLU A 172 12.52 -1.84 13.86
N LYS A 173 12.69 -0.56 14.20
CA LYS A 173 11.67 0.46 13.97
C LYS A 173 11.47 0.64 12.46
N PRO A 174 10.25 0.45 11.92
CA PRO A 174 10.00 0.66 10.51
C PRO A 174 10.34 2.10 10.09
N LYS A 175 11.03 2.23 8.94
CA LYS A 175 11.50 3.52 8.40
C LYS A 175 10.56 4.13 7.36
N SER A 176 9.59 3.35 6.88
CA SER A 176 8.58 3.80 5.91
C SER A 176 7.35 2.91 5.98
N VAL A 177 6.22 3.41 5.49
CA VAL A 177 5.00 2.62 5.32
C VAL A 177 5.19 1.45 4.34
N GLY A 178 6.07 1.60 3.34
CA GLY A 178 6.43 0.52 2.41
C GLY A 178 7.13 -0.66 3.10
N ALA A 179 7.91 -0.39 4.15
CA ALA A 179 8.51 -1.47 4.96
C ALA A 179 7.44 -2.27 5.73
N VAL A 180 6.35 -1.62 6.14
CA VAL A 180 5.24 -2.27 6.85
C VAL A 180 4.33 -3.05 5.89
N ILE A 181 3.90 -2.41 4.80
CA ILE A 181 3.04 -3.04 3.77
C ILE A 181 3.79 -4.16 3.07
N GLY A 182 5.00 -3.88 2.59
CA GLY A 182 5.77 -4.81 1.78
C GLY A 182 6.53 -5.83 2.61
N GLY A 183 7.37 -5.36 3.52
CA GLY A 183 8.31 -6.18 4.28
C GLY A 183 7.64 -7.12 5.27
N THR A 184 6.70 -6.59 6.06
CA THR A 184 5.91 -7.39 7.03
C THR A 184 4.53 -7.79 6.50
N ALA A 185 4.29 -7.66 5.19
CA ALA A 185 3.09 -8.11 4.50
C ALA A 185 1.75 -7.68 5.15
N VAL A 186 1.67 -6.47 5.69
CA VAL A 186 0.44 -5.96 6.32
C VAL A 186 -0.53 -5.42 5.26
N GLN A 187 -1.72 -6.02 5.17
CA GLN A 187 -2.71 -5.57 4.19
C GLN A 187 -3.25 -4.17 4.52
N PRO A 188 -3.40 -3.29 3.51
CA PRO A 188 -4.03 -1.98 3.69
C PRO A 188 -5.44 -2.00 4.26
N ALA A 189 -6.18 -3.11 4.08
CA ALA A 189 -7.52 -3.28 4.64
C ALA A 189 -7.53 -3.53 6.16
N TRP A 190 -6.39 -3.88 6.76
CA TRP A 190 -6.29 -4.24 8.18
C TRP A 190 -5.72 -3.13 9.06
N ASN A 191 -5.05 -2.16 8.44
CA ASN A 191 -4.26 -1.18 9.13
C ASN A 191 -4.32 0.18 8.41
N ASP A 192 -4.46 1.25 9.17
CA ASP A 192 -4.42 2.62 8.65
C ASP A 192 -3.01 3.23 8.65
N PHE A 193 -2.05 2.53 9.25
CA PHE A 193 -0.64 2.89 9.41
C PHE A 193 -0.42 4.23 10.13
N SER A 194 -1.37 4.63 10.99
CA SER A 194 -1.42 6.00 11.55
C SER A 194 -0.62 6.21 12.84
N LYS A 195 -0.17 5.14 13.51
CA LYS A 195 0.62 5.25 14.75
C LYS A 195 1.70 4.18 14.82
N CYS A 196 2.75 4.48 15.59
CA CYS A 196 3.83 3.56 15.92
C CYS A 196 3.88 3.35 17.44
N TYR A 197 4.11 2.12 17.86
CA TYR A 197 4.20 1.71 19.24
C TYR A 197 5.53 1.01 19.50
N GLU A 198 6.06 1.21 20.70
CA GLU A 198 7.25 0.55 21.22
C GLU A 198 6.87 -0.26 22.47
N TYR A 199 7.51 -1.41 22.63
CA TYR A 199 7.55 -2.15 23.88
C TYR A 199 9.02 -2.46 24.20
N GLU A 200 9.42 -2.22 25.44
CA GLU A 200 10.73 -2.62 25.95
C GLU A 200 10.55 -3.74 26.97
N VAL A 201 11.27 -4.85 26.79
CA VAL A 201 11.23 -5.97 27.75
C VAL A 201 11.73 -5.46 29.11
N PRO A 202 10.93 -5.55 30.19
CA PRO A 202 11.33 -5.02 31.49
C PRO A 202 12.63 -5.62 32.02
N GLN A 203 13.33 -4.84 32.84
CA GLN A 203 14.53 -5.29 33.52
C GLN A 203 14.25 -6.55 34.35
N LYS A 204 15.16 -7.53 34.26
CA LYS A 204 15.07 -8.85 34.92
C LYS A 204 13.90 -9.72 34.44
N GLN A 205 13.26 -9.36 33.32
CA GLN A 205 12.24 -10.17 32.67
C GLN A 205 12.71 -10.60 31.27
N THR A 206 12.01 -11.58 30.72
CA THR A 206 12.18 -12.01 29.33
C THR A 206 10.84 -12.10 28.65
N LEU A 207 10.83 -12.06 27.32
CA LEU A 207 9.60 -12.17 26.52
C LEU A 207 9.70 -13.37 25.57
N LYS A 208 8.82 -14.35 25.74
CA LYS A 208 8.71 -15.50 24.84
C LYS A 208 7.96 -15.07 23.57
N VAL A 209 8.56 -15.30 22.40
CA VAL A 209 8.03 -14.91 21.09
C VAL A 209 8.35 -15.97 20.05
N TRP A 210 7.54 -16.03 19.00
CA TRP A 210 7.92 -16.69 17.75
C TRP A 210 8.55 -15.66 16.83
N GLN A 211 9.65 -16.02 16.17
CA GLN A 211 10.37 -15.16 15.24
C GLN A 211 10.59 -15.89 13.93
N GLY A 212 10.44 -15.18 12.81
CA GLY A 212 10.86 -15.71 11.51
C GLY A 212 10.58 -14.77 10.36
N ILE A 213 10.85 -15.26 9.16
CA ILE A 213 10.67 -14.51 7.91
C ILE A 213 9.18 -14.43 7.58
N THR A 214 8.69 -13.22 7.31
CA THR A 214 7.30 -12.98 6.94
C THR A 214 6.97 -13.66 5.60
N ALA A 215 5.89 -14.43 5.56
CA ALA A 215 5.36 -15.02 4.34
C ALA A 215 4.73 -13.96 3.42
N LYS A 216 4.61 -14.32 2.13
CA LYS A 216 3.89 -13.52 1.14
C LYS A 216 2.41 -13.50 1.48
N GLN A 217 1.75 -12.39 1.14
CA GLN A 217 0.30 -12.28 1.23
C GLN A 217 -0.32 -11.68 -0.02
N PRO A 218 -1.57 -12.03 -0.36
CA PRO A 218 -2.32 -11.27 -1.34
C PRO A 218 -2.53 -9.84 -0.82
N ILE A 219 -2.55 -8.85 -1.71
CA ILE A 219 -2.83 -7.46 -1.31
C ILE A 219 -4.27 -7.27 -0.81
N THR A 220 -5.18 -8.08 -1.35
CA THR A 220 -6.56 -8.27 -0.91
C THR A 220 -7.08 -9.60 -1.46
N ALA A 221 -8.15 -10.13 -0.89
CA ALA A 221 -8.74 -11.39 -1.34
C ALA A 221 -9.10 -11.35 -2.85
N GLY A 222 -8.73 -12.41 -3.57
CA GLY A 222 -9.02 -12.54 -5.01
C GLY A 222 -8.03 -11.84 -5.95
N VAL A 223 -7.09 -11.04 -5.44
CA VAL A 223 -6.05 -10.40 -6.26
C VAL A 223 -4.77 -11.24 -6.23
N ILE A 224 -4.36 -11.75 -7.39
CA ILE A 224 -3.12 -12.51 -7.56
C ILE A 224 -1.93 -11.58 -7.84
N ASN A 225 -2.12 -10.52 -8.62
CA ASN A 225 -1.07 -9.55 -8.97
C ASN A 225 -1.65 -8.13 -8.87
N PRO A 226 -1.05 -7.23 -8.08
CA PRO A 226 0.18 -7.39 -7.28
C PRO A 226 -0.04 -8.13 -5.94
N HIS A 227 1.03 -8.36 -5.20
CA HIS A 227 0.99 -8.98 -3.86
C HIS A 227 1.94 -8.31 -2.87
N LEU A 228 1.80 -8.65 -1.59
CA LEU A 228 2.71 -8.23 -0.52
C LEU A 228 3.87 -9.23 -0.42
N PRO A 229 5.12 -8.83 -0.70
CA PRO A 229 6.23 -9.76 -0.83
C PRO A 229 6.66 -10.43 0.48
N GLY A 230 6.38 -9.83 1.64
CA GLY A 230 6.94 -10.29 2.90
C GLY A 230 8.47 -10.21 2.87
N GLY A 231 9.12 -11.19 3.52
CA GLY A 231 10.57 -11.38 3.46
C GLY A 231 11.36 -10.72 4.57
N GLU A 232 10.77 -9.79 5.34
CA GLU A 232 11.42 -9.24 6.52
C GLU A 232 11.16 -10.09 7.77
N LEU A 233 12.06 -9.97 8.75
CA LEU A 233 11.90 -10.60 10.05
C LEU A 233 10.73 -9.99 10.81
N GLN A 234 9.81 -10.82 11.29
CA GLN A 234 8.74 -10.41 12.20
C GLN A 234 8.71 -11.29 13.46
N LEU A 235 8.00 -10.80 14.46
CA LEU A 235 7.73 -11.46 15.71
C LEU A 235 6.23 -11.70 15.86
N PHE A 236 5.86 -12.85 16.40
CA PHE A 236 4.54 -13.11 16.94
C PHE A 236 4.63 -13.34 18.45
N ILE A 237 3.89 -12.55 19.22
CA ILE A 237 3.78 -12.67 20.68
C ILE A 237 2.48 -13.44 20.99
N PRO A 238 2.57 -14.66 21.58
CA PRO A 238 1.40 -15.45 21.93
C PRO A 238 0.38 -14.67 22.79
N PRO A 239 -0.94 -14.90 22.63
CA PRO A 239 -1.95 -14.22 23.42
C PRO A 239 -1.73 -14.30 24.93
N ALA A 240 -1.27 -15.45 25.44
CA ALA A 240 -1.00 -15.66 26.86
C ALA A 240 0.12 -14.75 27.41
N VAL A 241 1.00 -14.24 26.55
CA VAL A 241 2.10 -13.32 26.92
C VAL A 241 1.64 -11.86 26.89
N ARG A 242 0.56 -11.53 26.16
CA ARG A 242 0.05 -10.16 25.98
C ARG A 242 -1.00 -9.79 27.03
N ASP A 243 -0.68 -10.04 28.29
CA ASP A 243 -1.53 -9.75 29.44
C ASP A 243 -1.66 -8.23 29.71
N ASP A 244 -2.32 -7.87 30.81
CA ASP A 244 -2.52 -6.47 31.18
C ASP A 244 -1.22 -5.76 31.60
N ALA A 245 -0.20 -6.50 32.05
CA ALA A 245 1.11 -5.93 32.33
C ALA A 245 1.82 -5.56 31.02
N PHE A 246 1.81 -6.44 30.02
CA PHE A 246 2.31 -6.14 28.68
C PHE A 246 1.63 -4.90 28.09
N LYS A 247 0.29 -4.85 28.11
CA LYS A 247 -0.49 -3.74 27.54
C LYS A 247 -0.14 -2.39 28.15
N LYS A 248 0.11 -2.32 29.47
CA LYS A 248 0.47 -1.08 30.17
C LYS A 248 1.85 -0.54 29.81
N LEU A 249 2.73 -1.39 29.28
CA LEU A 249 4.09 -1.04 28.90
C LEU A 249 4.24 -0.68 27.42
N VAL A 250 3.21 -0.93 26.61
CA VAL A 250 3.18 -0.47 25.22
C VAL A 250 2.99 1.04 25.18
N ILE A 251 3.97 1.75 24.62
CA ILE A 251 3.94 3.21 24.51
C ILE A 251 3.85 3.63 23.05
N GLN A 252 3.08 4.69 22.77
CA GLN A 252 3.07 5.31 21.45
C GLN A 252 4.34 6.15 21.28
N ILE A 253 4.98 6.03 20.12
CA ILE A 253 6.14 6.83 19.73
C ILE A 253 5.86 7.55 18.41
N PRO A 254 6.61 8.61 18.07
CA PRO A 254 6.46 9.27 16.77
C PRO A 254 6.67 8.30 15.61
N LEU A 255 5.80 8.38 14.60
CA LEU A 255 6.02 7.74 13.31
C LEU A 255 7.26 8.31 12.62
N SER A 256 7.90 7.50 11.79
CA SER A 256 9.14 7.88 11.10
C SER A 256 8.89 8.57 9.75
N TRP A 257 7.63 8.77 9.36
CA TRP A 257 7.20 9.34 8.08
C TRP A 257 5.96 10.21 8.28
#